data_AF-A0A0F6RM68-F1
#
_entry.id   AF-A0A0F6RM68-F1
#
_cell.length_a   1.000
_cell.length_b   1.000
_cell.length_c   1.000
_cell.angle_alpha   90.00
_cell.angle_beta   90.00
_cell.angle_gamma   90.00
#
_symmetry.space_group_name_H-M   'P 1'
#
loop_
_entity.id
_entity.type
_entity.pdbx_description
1 polymer ?
#
loop_
_entity_poly.entity_id
_entity_poly.type
_entity_poly.pdbx_seq_one_letter_code
_entity_poly.pdbx_strand_id
1 'polypeptide(L)' 'MKQYQSLPMDLADASLVILAEELGNGRILSIDNRDFNTYRWKNKKPFINLFPNF' A
#
# COMPACT_ATOMS: atom_id res chain seq x y z
N MET A 1 4.11 16.01 -0.20
CA MET A 1 3.89 14.95 0.81
C MET A 1 3.09 15.48 2.00
N LYS A 2 1.77 15.73 1.85
CA LYS A 2 0.91 16.16 2.98
C LYS A 2 -0.37 15.32 3.15
N GLN A 3 -0.62 14.36 2.26
CA GLN A 3 -1.90 13.63 2.21
C GLN A 3 -1.94 12.37 3.10
N TYR A 4 -0.91 12.12 3.93
CA TYR A 4 -0.81 10.95 4.80
C TYR A 4 -0.40 11.29 6.23
N GLN A 5 -0.47 12.57 6.64
CA GLN A 5 -0.03 12.98 7.99
C GLN A 5 -0.96 12.53 9.12
N SER A 6 -2.19 12.14 8.80
CA SER A 6 -3.23 11.76 9.77
C SER A 6 -3.45 10.25 9.91
N LEU A 7 -2.80 9.41 9.08
CA LEU A 7 -2.59 7.98 9.36
C LEU A 7 -1.08 7.80 9.53
N PRO A 8 -0.56 7.38 10.69
CA PRO A 8 0.86 7.04 10.80
C PRO A 8 1.12 5.78 9.97
N MET A 9 1.40 5.97 8.68
CA MET A 9 1.97 4.94 7.82
C MET A 9 3.33 4.57 8.40
N ASP A 10 3.53 3.30 8.72
CA ASP A 10 4.80 2.85 9.25
C ASP A 10 5.88 2.72 8.15
N LEU A 11 7.13 2.45 8.54
CA LEU A 11 8.22 2.33 7.59
C LEU A 11 8.01 1.18 6.60
N ALA A 12 7.36 0.09 7.01
CA ALA A 12 7.14 -1.08 6.16
C ALA A 12 6.12 -0.75 5.07
N ASP A 13 5.02 -0.09 5.42
CA ASP A 13 4.00 0.37 4.49
C ASP A 13 4.56 1.38 3.48
N ALA A 14 5.34 2.36 3.95
CA ALA A 14 6.00 3.33 3.08
C ALA A 14 6.98 2.66 2.10
N SER A 15 7.72 1.65 2.57
CA SER A 15 8.62 0.86 1.74
C SER A 15 7.86 0.10 0.65
N LEU A 16 6.68 -0.44 0.96
CA LEU A 16 5.83 -1.14 -0.01
C LEU A 16 5.23 -0.19 -1.06
N VAL A 17 4.90 1.05 -0.69
CA VAL A 17 4.48 2.10 -1.63
C VAL A 17 5.59 2.41 -2.63
N ILE A 18 6.81 2.69 -2.15
CA ILE A 18 7.95 2.98 -3.02
C ILE A 18 8.27 1.78 -3.91
N LEU A 19 8.30 0.57 -3.34
CA LEU A 19 8.55 -0.66 -4.09
C LEU A 19 7.53 -0.88 -5.22
N ALA A 20 6.25 -0.62 -4.97
CA ALA A 20 5.22 -0.72 -6.01
C ALA A 20 5.38 0.31 -7.13
N GLU A 21 5.91 1.50 -6.82
CA GLU A 21 6.23 2.52 -7.82
C GLU A 21 7.39 2.07 -8.73
N GLU A 22 8.46 1.56 -8.12
CA GLU A 22 9.65 1.03 -8.81
C GLU A 22 9.33 -0.19 -9.67
N LEU A 23 8.54 -1.15 -9.15
CA LEU A 23 8.14 -2.37 -9.87
C LEU A 23 6.99 -2.15 -10.85
N GLY A 24 6.36 -0.96 -10.83
CA GLY A 24 5.24 -0.63 -11.69
C GLY A 24 3.97 -1.45 -11.45
N ASN A 25 3.84 -2.13 -10.30
CA ASN A 25 2.66 -2.90 -9.92
C ASN A 25 2.48 -2.93 -8.39
N GLY A 26 1.23 -2.96 -7.92
CA GLY A 26 0.88 -2.96 -6.50
C GLY A 26 0.32 -4.29 -6.01
N ARG A 27 0.87 -5.42 -6.48
CA ARG A 27 0.49 -6.74 -5.96
C ARG A 27 1.26 -6.99 -4.67
N ILE A 28 0.54 -7.23 -3.58
CA ILE A 28 1.14 -7.45 -2.26
C ILE A 28 0.55 -8.70 -1.62
N LEU A 29 1.20 -9.16 -0.56
CA LEU A 29 0.66 -10.15 0.35
C LEU A 29 0.73 -9.56 1.76
N SER A 30 -0.44 -9.24 2.32
CA SER A 30 -0.55 -8.72 3.68
C SER A 30 -1.78 -9.30 4.38
N ILE A 31 -1.75 -9.39 5.70
CA ILE A 31 -2.95 -9.65 6.51
C ILE A 31 -3.67 -8.34 6.88
N ASP A 32 -3.03 -7.20 6.67
CA ASP A 32 -3.60 -5.88 6.91
C ASP A 32 -4.42 -5.40 5.71
N ASN A 33 -5.67 -5.85 5.67
CA ASN A 33 -6.59 -5.43 4.64
C ASN A 33 -7.07 -3.99 4.81
N ARG A 34 -7.01 -3.42 6.02
CA ARG A 34 -7.59 -2.10 6.29
C ARG A 34 -6.70 -1.01 5.69
N ASP A 35 -5.40 -1.12 5.92
CA ASP A 35 -4.47 -0.06 5.58
C ASP A 35 -4.15 -0.07 4.07
N PHE A 36 -3.96 -1.24 3.48
CA PHE A 36 -3.73 -1.38 2.04
C PHE A 36 -4.97 -1.13 1.16
N ASN A 37 -6.18 -1.18 1.73
CA ASN A 37 -7.38 -0.66 1.06
C ASN A 37 -7.36 0.87 0.94
N THR A 38 -6.62 1.56 1.82
CA THR A 38 -6.53 3.03 1.86
C THR A 38 -5.32 3.53 1.07
N TYR A 39 -4.20 2.83 1.11
CA TYR A 39 -2.97 3.26 0.45
C TYR A 39 -3.05 3.21 -1.08
N ARG A 40 -2.31 4.11 -1.72
CA ARG A 40 -2.24 4.23 -3.18
C ARG A 40 -0.80 4.39 -3.61
N TRP A 41 -0.36 3.60 -4.59
CA TRP A 41 0.92 3.78 -5.28
C TRP A 41 0.73 4.66 -6.52
N LYS A 42 1.76 5.41 -6.94
CA LYS A 42 1.66 6.45 -7.99
C LYS A 42 0.56 7.49 -7.71
N ASN A 43 0.32 7.79 -6.43
CA ASN A 43 -0.72 8.69 -5.93
C ASN A 43 -2.17 8.37 -6.37
N LYS A 44 -2.43 7.24 -7.04
CA LYS A 44 -3.75 6.97 -7.65
C LYS A 44 -4.14 5.49 -7.70
N LYS A 45 -3.19 4.55 -7.73
CA LYS A 45 -3.48 3.14 -7.98
C LYS A 45 -3.65 2.36 -6.67
N PRO A 46 -4.73 1.58 -6.50
CA PRO A 46 -4.89 0.74 -5.33
C PRO A 46 -3.89 -0.41 -5.33
N PHE A 47 -3.63 -0.94 -4.14
CA PHE A 47 -2.97 -2.23 -3.99
C PHE A 47 -3.96 -3.37 -4.26
N ILE A 48 -3.43 -4.50 -4.73
CA ILE A 48 -4.16 -5.75 -4.89
C ILE A 48 -3.55 -6.73 -3.90
N ASN A 49 -4.26 -6.98 -2.81
CA ASN A 49 -3.85 -7.98 -1.84
C ASN A 49 -4.15 -9.38 -2.39
N LEU A 50 -3.12 -10.22 -2.48
CA LEU A 50 -3.22 -11.60 -2.95
C LEU A 50 -3.54 -12.57 -1.82
N PHE A 51 -3.67 -12.09 -0.59
CA PHE A 51 -4.05 -12.92 0.53
C PHE A 51 -5.45 -13.53 0.26
N PRO A 52 -5.60 -14.86 0.24
CA PRO A 52 -6.87 -15.50 -0.06
C PRO A 52 -7.86 -15.24 1.08
N ASN A 53 -9.10 -14.86 0.73
CA ASN A 53 -10.20 -14.82 1.68
C ASN A 53 -10.43 -16.25 2.21
N PHE A 54 -10.24 -16.45 3.51
CA PHE A 54 -10.79 -17.59 4.24
C PHE A 54 -12.18 -17.23 4.77
#